data_AF-A0A8T2UM97-F1
#
_entry.id   AF-A0A8T2UM97-F1
#
_cell.length_a   1.000
_cell.length_b   1.000
_cell.length_c   1.000
_cell.angle_alpha   90.00
_cell.angle_beta   90.00
_cell.angle_gamma   90.00
#
_symmetry.space_group_name_H-M   'P 1'
#
loop_
_entity.id
_entity.type
_entity.pdbx_description
1 polymer ?
#
loop_
_entity_poly.entity_id
_entity_poly.type
_entity_poly.pdbx_seq_one_letter_code
_entity_poly.pdbx_strand_id
1 'polypeptide(L)'
;MSQLLFFILTQYIALNNVVGNFEGTLVCPGLALSQSCRNLGLKDGHIFTALCKDWRGWEVDASIDINTCLLNAADALAPCISSFVQETQ
;
A
#
# COMPACT_ATOMS: atom_id res chain seq x y z
N MET A 1 6.16 19.35 -37.91
CA MET A 1 6.30 18.05 -37.22
C MET A 1 5.91 18.28 -35.78
N SER A 2 4.71 17.84 -35.37
CA SER A 2 4.19 18.07 -34.02
C SER A 2 4.73 16.98 -33.09
N GLN A 3 5.46 17.39 -32.04
CA GLN A 3 6.06 16.50 -31.06
C GLN A 3 4.95 16.09 -30.08
N LEU A 4 4.47 14.85 -30.18
CA LEU A 4 3.61 14.26 -29.15
C LEU A 4 4.43 14.11 -27.87
N LEU A 5 4.30 15.07 -26.95
CA LEU A 5 4.75 14.90 -25.57
C LEU A 5 3.78 13.94 -24.88
N PHE A 6 4.14 12.66 -24.80
CA PHE A 6 3.51 11.73 -23.89
C PHE A 6 4.05 12.01 -22.48
N PHE A 7 3.33 12.82 -21.71
CA PHE A 7 3.57 12.95 -20.26
C PHE A 7 3.09 11.66 -19.58
N ILE A 8 3.96 10.65 -19.48
CA ILE A 8 3.68 9.49 -18.63
C ILE A 8 4.05 9.88 -17.21
N LEU A 9 3.09 10.40 -16.44
CA LEU A 9 3.25 10.66 -15.00
C LEU A 9 3.35 9.30 -14.29
N THR A 10 4.56 8.74 -14.24
CA THR A 10 4.83 7.54 -13.44
C THR A 10 4.96 7.97 -12.00
N GLN A 11 4.01 7.55 -11.17
CA GLN A 11 4.02 7.85 -9.75
C GLN A 11 4.22 6.58 -8.96
N TYR A 12 4.98 6.69 -7.89
CA TYR A 12 5.28 5.61 -6.98
C TYR A 12 4.81 6.00 -5.59
N ILE A 13 4.17 5.04 -4.91
CA ILE A 13 3.87 5.15 -3.49
C ILE A 13 4.45 3.93 -2.79
N ALA A 14 5.16 4.18 -1.69
CA ALA A 14 5.67 3.10 -0.87
C ALA A 14 4.52 2.52 -0.03
N LEU A 15 4.01 1.35 -0.41
CA LEU A 15 2.93 0.66 0.33
C LEU A 15 3.28 0.45 1.80
N ASN A 16 4.57 0.33 2.14
CA ASN A 16 5.06 0.24 3.51
C ASN A 16 4.69 1.44 4.40
N ASN A 17 4.32 2.59 3.82
CA ASN A 17 3.95 3.79 4.55
C ASN A 17 2.43 3.99 4.67
N VAL A 18 1.63 3.05 4.14
CA VAL A 18 0.16 3.22 4.02
C VAL A 18 -0.61 1.94 4.31
N VAL A 19 0.03 0.79 4.15
CA VAL A 19 -0.49 -0.53 4.53
C VAL A 19 0.29 -1.02 5.75
N GLY A 20 -0.42 -1.61 6.71
CA GLY A 20 0.14 -2.27 7.87
C GLY A 20 -0.37 -3.71 8.01
N ASN A 21 0.12 -4.39 9.04
CA ASN A 21 -0.34 -5.72 9.43
C ASN A 21 -0.97 -5.66 10.82
N PHE A 22 -2.21 -6.12 10.94
CA PHE A 22 -2.92 -6.27 12.20
C PHE A 22 -3.33 -7.74 12.37
N GLU A 23 -2.64 -8.45 13.26
CA GLU A 23 -2.88 -9.87 13.57
C GLU A 23 -2.95 -10.79 12.34
N GLY A 24 -2.10 -10.55 11.34
CA GLY A 24 -2.05 -11.34 10.10
C GLY A 24 -3.00 -10.82 9.01
N THR A 25 -3.72 -9.73 9.25
CA THR A 25 -4.58 -9.06 8.27
C THR A 25 -3.93 -7.78 7.77
N LEU A 26 -3.93 -7.56 6.45
CA LEU A 26 -3.49 -6.29 5.87
C LEU A 26 -4.54 -5.21 6.12
N VAL A 27 -4.11 -4.06 6.61
CA VAL A 27 -5.01 -2.94 6.97
C VAL A 27 -4.51 -1.61 6.43
N CYS A 28 -5.46 -0.71 6.17
CA CYS A 28 -5.23 0.67 5.79
C CYS A 28 -6.15 1.60 6.62
N PRO A 29 -5.65 2.74 7.12
CA PRO A 29 -4.24 3.13 7.11
C PRO A 29 -3.40 2.23 8.03
N GLY A 30 -2.16 1.97 7.64
CA GLY A 30 -1.19 1.23 8.45
C GLY A 30 0.24 1.56 8.04
N LEU A 31 1.21 1.16 8.86
CA LEU A 31 2.64 1.39 8.61
C LEU A 31 3.43 0.09 8.74
N ALA A 32 4.61 0.13 8.11
CA ALA A 32 5.70 -0.82 8.34
C ALA A 32 5.33 -2.28 8.08
N LEU A 33 4.46 -2.55 7.09
CA LEU A 33 4.10 -3.93 6.72
C LEU A 33 5.31 -4.82 6.45
N SER A 34 6.43 -4.27 5.94
CA SER A 34 7.64 -5.05 5.65
C SER A 34 8.34 -5.59 6.90
N GLN A 35 7.99 -5.12 8.10
CA GLN A 35 8.54 -5.64 9.35
C GLN A 35 7.93 -7.00 9.74
N SER A 36 6.68 -7.25 9.34
CA SER A 36 5.93 -8.43 9.77
C SER A 36 5.30 -9.21 8.61
N CYS A 37 5.42 -8.73 7.38
CA CYS A 37 4.98 -9.41 6.17
C CYS A 37 6.11 -9.61 5.16
N ARG A 38 6.00 -10.66 4.34
CA ARG A 38 6.89 -10.94 3.21
C ARG A 38 6.12 -11.47 2.00
N ASN A 39 6.83 -11.85 0.94
CA ASN A 39 6.24 -12.32 -0.32
C ASN A 39 5.21 -11.32 -0.86
N LEU A 40 5.59 -10.04 -0.81
CA LEU A 40 4.75 -8.93 -1.23
C LEU A 40 4.51 -9.05 -2.74
N GLY A 41 3.25 -9.01 -3.13
CA GLY A 41 2.83 -9.14 -4.52
C GLY A 41 1.62 -8.27 -4.83
N LEU A 42 1.48 -7.90 -6.10
CA LEU A 42 0.29 -7.24 -6.61
C LEU A 42 -0.35 -8.17 -7.64
N LYS A 43 -1.58 -8.57 -7.37
CA LYS A 43 -2.40 -9.41 -8.23
C LYS A 43 -3.49 -8.55 -8.87
N ASP A 44 -3.73 -8.78 -10.16
CA ASP A 44 -4.76 -8.08 -10.95
C ASP A 44 -4.63 -6.54 -10.95
N GLY A 45 -3.46 -6.01 -10.59
CA GLY A 45 -3.16 -4.58 -10.54
C GLY A 45 -3.74 -3.82 -9.34
N HIS A 46 -4.54 -4.45 -8.48
CA HIS A 46 -5.21 -3.79 -7.35
C HIS A 46 -5.32 -4.66 -6.08
N ILE A 47 -5.08 -5.96 -6.16
CA ILE A 47 -5.10 -6.83 -4.98
C ILE A 47 -3.67 -6.99 -4.47
N PHE A 48 -3.33 -6.35 -3.36
CA PHE A 48 -2.05 -6.54 -2.71
C PHE A 48 -2.09 -7.78 -1.82
N THR A 49 -1.14 -8.68 -2.00
CA THR A 49 -1.03 -9.96 -1.30
C THR A 49 0.29 -10.06 -0.55
N ALA A 50 0.27 -10.66 0.64
CA ALA A 50 1.47 -10.91 1.42
C ALA A 50 1.29 -12.10 2.38
N LEU A 51 2.40 -12.65 2.87
CA LEU A 51 2.42 -13.53 4.03
C LEU A 51 2.76 -12.72 5.28
N CYS A 52 1.80 -12.55 6.18
CA CYS A 52 1.90 -11.69 7.36
C CYS A 52 1.90 -12.51 8.65
N LYS A 53 2.67 -12.08 9.65
CA LYS A 53 2.66 -12.71 10.98
C LYS A 53 1.41 -12.32 11.77
N ASP A 54 0.74 -13.31 12.34
CA ASP A 54 -0.33 -13.11 13.32
C ASP A 54 0.22 -12.87 14.74
N TRP A 55 -0.68 -12.73 15.73
CA TRP A 55 -0.31 -12.55 17.14
C TRP A 55 0.44 -13.74 17.75
N ARG A 56 0.35 -14.93 17.14
CA ARG A 56 1.10 -16.15 17.52
C ARG A 56 2.47 -16.22 16.83
N GLY A 57 2.76 -15.28 15.93
CA GLY A 57 3.96 -15.26 15.10
C GLY A 57 3.89 -16.21 13.90
N TRP A 58 2.72 -16.76 13.60
CA TRP A 58 2.50 -17.66 12.46
C TRP A 58 2.23 -16.85 11.21
N GLU A 59 2.71 -17.34 10.08
CA GLU A 59 2.50 -16.67 8.81
C GLU A 59 1.18 -17.10 8.19
N VAL A 60 0.36 -16.12 7.87
CA VAL A 60 -0.93 -16.29 7.23
C VAL A 60 -0.97 -15.52 5.93
N ASP A 61 -1.66 -16.08 4.94
CA ASP A 61 -1.94 -15.37 3.69
C ASP A 61 -2.89 -14.21 3.96
N ALA A 62 -2.48 -13.03 3.53
CA ALA A 62 -3.22 -11.80 3.70
C ALA A 62 -3.37 -11.10 2.35
N SER A 63 -4.54 -10.50 2.12
CA SER A 63 -4.80 -9.71 0.91
C SER A 63 -5.67 -8.50 1.20
N ILE A 64 -5.40 -7.39 0.52
CA ILE A 64 -6.22 -6.17 0.57
C ILE A 64 -6.34 -5.56 -0.82
N ASP A 65 -7.50 -4.98 -1.14
CA ASP A 65 -7.64 -4.16 -2.34
C ASP A 65 -7.06 -2.76 -2.07
N ILE A 66 -5.98 -2.40 -2.76
CA ILE A 66 -5.28 -1.12 -2.57
C ILE A 66 -6.11 0.08 -3.02
N ASN A 67 -7.16 -0.11 -3.82
CA ASN A 67 -8.11 0.95 -4.16
C ASN A 67 -8.90 1.42 -2.93
N THR A 68 -8.95 0.61 -1.87
CA THR A 68 -9.52 1.02 -0.58
C THR A 68 -8.55 1.86 0.26
N CYS A 69 -7.25 1.82 -0.07
CA CYS A 69 -6.17 2.47 0.66
C CYS A 69 -5.65 3.74 -0.04
N LEU A 70 -5.84 3.81 -1.36
CA LEU A 70 -5.26 4.82 -2.24
C LEU A 70 -6.37 5.45 -3.08
N LEU A 71 -6.33 6.77 -3.21
CA LEU A 71 -7.17 7.55 -4.10
C LEU A 71 -6.28 8.15 -5.19
N ASN A 72 -6.77 8.15 -6.43
CA ASN A 72 -6.16 8.96 -7.47
C ASN A 72 -6.77 10.37 -7.38
N ALA A 73 -6.04 11.30 -6.76
CA ALA A 73 -6.45 12.68 -6.59
C ALA A 73 -5.66 13.57 -7.56
N ALA A 74 -6.33 14.11 -8.59
CA ALA A 74 -5.75 15.08 -9.53
C ALA A 74 -4.40 14.63 -10.12
N ASP A 75 -4.39 13.43 -10.72
CA ASP A 75 -3.19 12.81 -11.29
C ASP A 75 -2.10 12.49 -10.27
N ALA A 76 -2.42 12.45 -8.97
CA ALA A 76 -1.55 12.02 -7.87
C ALA A 76 -2.13 10.78 -7.15
N LEU A 77 -1.38 9.69 -7.09
CA LEU A 77 -1.65 8.58 -6.16
C LEU A 77 -1.42 9.07 -4.73
N ALA A 78 -2.52 9.31 -4.02
CA ALA A 78 -2.53 9.78 -2.65
C ALA A 78 -3.16 8.72 -1.75
N PRO A 79 -2.59 8.46 -0.56
CA PRO A 79 -3.22 7.55 0.37
C PRO A 79 -4.52 8.16 0.93
N CYS A 80 -5.54 7.32 1.18
CA CYS A 80 -6.83 7.71 1.73
C CYS A 80 -6.73 8.04 3.23
N ILE A 81 -5.72 8.81 3.60
CA ILE A 81 -5.43 9.09 4.99
C ILE A 81 -6.35 10.22 5.44
N SER A 82 -7.46 9.86 6.08
CA SER A 82 -7.99 10.75 7.11
C SER A 82 -6.98 10.72 8.27
N SER A 83 -6.07 11.70 8.31
CA SER A 83 -5.22 12.05 9.46
C SER A 83 -4.18 11.00 9.91
N PHE A 84 -3.09 10.84 9.16
CA PHE A 84 -1.84 10.31 9.69
C PHE A 84 -0.94 11.52 9.91
N VAL A 85 -1.06 12.10 11.10
CA VAL A 85 -0.12 13.08 11.61
C VAL A 85 1.24 12.38 11.61
N GLN A 86 2.15 12.82 10.74
CA GLN A 86 3.56 12.54 10.91
C GLN A 86 3.99 13.21 12.21
N GLU A 87 4.01 12.47 13.32
CA GLU A 87 4.81 12.87 14.48
C GLU A 87 6.28 12.69 14.08
N THR A 88 6.85 13.76 13.52
CA THR A 88 8.29 13.95 13.47
C THR A 88 8.78 14.17 14.90
N GLN A 89 9.51 13.18 15.43
CA GLN A 89 10.49 13.41 16.50
C GLN A 89 11.76 14.04 15.93
#